data_AF-L0I9R9-F1
#
_entry.id   AF-L0I9R9-F1
#
_cell.length_a   1.000
_cell.length_b   1.000
_cell.length_c   1.000
_cell.angle_alpha   90.00
_cell.angle_beta   90.00
_cell.angle_gamma   90.00
#
_symmetry.space_group_name_H-M   'P 1'
#
loop_
_entity.id
_entity.type
_entity.pdbx_description
1 polymer ?
#
loop_
_entity_poly.entity_id
_entity_poly.type
_entity_poly.pdbx_seq_one_letter_code
_entity_poly.pdbx_strand_id
1 'polypeptide(L)'
;MYPDPDEDTLVVQIDGTTWDLYGPETVVKYYHEYDDAETHFRIEDGEERFETSYEAWWADRPDFDPNPWAASEEEESSMYDFFGYIRMLWQHEADKDNWIDMWSANLTA
;
A
#
# COMPACT_ATOMS: atom_id res chain seq x y z
N MET A 1 -18.31 -7.77 3.63
CA MET A 1 -19.29 -7.30 2.64
C MET A 1 -18.48 -7.03 1.39
N TYR A 2 -18.79 -7.68 0.26
CA TYR A 2 -18.09 -7.37 -0.98
C TYR A 2 -18.62 -6.03 -1.51
N PRO A 3 -17.79 -5.17 -2.10
CA PRO A 3 -18.28 -3.97 -2.78
C PRO A 3 -19.25 -4.36 -3.89
N ASP A 4 -20.13 -3.43 -4.24
CA ASP A 4 -21.10 -3.64 -5.30
C ASP A 4 -20.33 -3.98 -6.59
N PRO A 5 -20.60 -5.12 -7.26
CA PRO A 5 -19.88 -5.51 -8.48
C PRO A 5 -20.04 -4.51 -9.63
N ASP A 6 -20.97 -3.55 -9.52
CA ASP A 6 -21.16 -2.45 -10.47
C ASP A 6 -20.26 -1.22 -10.18
N GLU A 7 -19.48 -1.21 -9.08
CA GLU A 7 -18.46 -0.19 -8.82
C GLU A 7 -17.11 -0.63 -9.39
N ASP A 8 -16.68 0.02 -10.48
CA ASP A 8 -15.33 -0.10 -11.02
C ASP A 8 -14.32 0.49 -10.01
N THR A 9 -13.86 -0.35 -9.07
CA THR A 9 -12.86 0.02 -8.07
C THR A 9 -11.81 -1.06 -7.82
N LEU A 10 -10.71 -0.66 -7.18
CA LEU A 10 -9.71 -1.60 -6.68
C LEU A 10 -9.91 -1.81 -5.19
N VAL A 11 -9.94 -3.08 -4.82
CA VAL A 11 -10.20 -3.50 -3.45
C VAL A 11 -8.97 -4.20 -2.89
N VAL A 12 -8.66 -3.89 -1.64
CA VAL A 12 -7.62 -4.58 -0.88
C VAL A 12 -8.30 -5.37 0.22
N GLN A 13 -7.95 -6.65 0.38
CA GLN A 13 -8.47 -7.47 1.47
C GLN A 13 -7.34 -7.86 2.43
N ILE A 14 -7.46 -7.47 3.69
CA ILE A 14 -6.48 -7.74 4.75
C ILE A 14 -7.22 -8.27 5.97
N ASP A 15 -6.78 -9.42 6.49
CA ASP A 15 -7.36 -10.07 7.67
C ASP A 15 -8.89 -10.25 7.63
N GLY A 16 -9.44 -10.49 6.43
CA GLY A 16 -10.88 -10.65 6.21
C GLY A 16 -11.67 -9.36 6.06
N THR A 17 -11.04 -8.19 6.27
CA THR A 17 -11.62 -6.87 6.01
C THR A 17 -11.30 -6.44 4.58
N THR A 18 -12.31 -5.92 3.88
CA THR A 18 -12.17 -5.38 2.51
C THR A 18 -12.19 -3.86 2.57
N TRP A 19 -11.26 -3.24 1.85
CA TRP A 19 -11.05 -1.81 1.76
C TRP A 19 -11.27 -1.39 0.31
N ASP A 20 -12.16 -0.43 0.05
CA ASP A 20 -12.18 0.27 -1.24
C ASP A 20 -11.02 1.24 -1.26
N LEU A 21 -10.00 0.96 -2.08
CA LEU A 21 -8.77 1.72 -2.05
C LEU A 21 -9.00 3.20 -2.41
N TYR A 22 -10.03 3.51 -3.21
CA TYR A 22 -10.35 4.87 -3.61
C TYR A 22 -11.62 5.40 -2.92
N GLY A 23 -12.02 4.77 -1.83
CA GLY A 23 -13.09 5.28 -0.99
C GLY A 23 -12.76 6.68 -0.47
N PRO A 24 -13.74 7.59 -0.35
CA PRO A 24 -13.49 9.00 -0.02
C PRO A 24 -12.87 9.20 1.38
N GLU A 25 -13.01 8.22 2.26
CA GLU A 25 -12.49 8.23 3.63
C GLU A 25 -11.29 7.28 3.82
N THR A 26 -10.87 6.56 2.76
CA THR A 26 -9.75 5.62 2.82
C THR A 26 -8.40 6.35 2.83
N VAL A 27 -7.61 6.09 3.87
CA VAL A 27 -6.26 6.64 4.04
C VAL A 27 -5.26 5.50 4.16
N VAL A 28 -4.25 5.52 3.30
CA VAL A 28 -3.13 4.57 3.34
C VAL A 28 -1.85 5.29 3.80
N LYS A 29 -1.17 4.71 4.79
CA LYS A 29 0.14 5.16 5.26
C LYS A 29 1.11 4.00 5.19
N TYR A 30 2.30 4.28 4.67
CA TYR A 30 3.44 3.40 4.70
C TYR A 30 4.65 4.28 4.88
N TYR A 31 5.48 3.97 5.86
CA TYR A 31 6.69 4.72 6.18
C TYR A 31 7.70 3.86 6.94
N HIS A 32 8.92 4.35 7.02
CA HIS A 32 10.02 3.68 7.69
C HIS A 32 10.45 4.45 8.94
N GLU A 33 10.61 3.73 10.05
CA GLU A 33 11.23 4.23 11.27
C GLU A 33 12.70 3.81 11.27
N TYR A 34 13.56 4.74 10.86
CA TYR A 34 14.97 4.45 10.60
C TYR A 34 15.77 4.13 11.86
N ASP A 35 15.40 4.74 12.99
CA ASP A 35 16.10 4.54 14.26
C ASP A 35 15.92 3.11 14.80
N ASP A 36 14.73 2.54 14.57
CA ASP A 36 14.37 1.18 15.02
C ASP A 36 14.50 0.14 13.90
N ALA A 37 14.87 0.55 12.68
CA ALA A 37 14.92 -0.27 11.48
C ALA A 37 13.60 -1.04 11.23
N GLU A 38 12.47 -0.35 11.40
CA GLU A 38 11.13 -0.89 11.18
C GLU A 38 10.42 -0.21 10.00
N THR A 39 9.51 -0.95 9.38
CA THR A 39 8.55 -0.45 8.40
C THR A 39 7.15 -0.54 9.00
N HIS A 40 6.39 0.54 8.86
CA HIS A 40 5.02 0.64 9.35
C HIS A 40 4.05 0.74 8.18
N PHE A 41 2.93 0.03 8.27
CA PHE A 41 1.82 0.14 7.35
C PHE A 41 0.51 0.34 8.11
N ARG A 42 -0.34 1.21 7.56
CA ARG A 42 -1.70 1.42 8.04
C ARG A 42 -2.64 1.68 6.87
N ILE A 43 -3.82 1.07 6.95
CA ILE A 43 -4.99 1.46 6.15
C ILE A 43 -6.17 1.69 7.10
N GLU A 44 -6.92 2.77 6.87
CA GLU A 44 -8.07 3.16 7.70
C GLU A 44 -9.17 3.78 6.84
N ASP A 45 -10.42 3.57 7.25
CA ASP A 45 -11.65 4.04 6.61
C ASP A 45 -12.68 4.25 7.72
N GLY A 46 -12.93 5.50 8.09
CA GLY A 46 -13.74 5.84 9.26
C GLY A 46 -13.20 5.27 10.59
N GLU A 47 -13.97 4.40 11.23
CA GLU A 47 -13.60 3.75 12.51
C GLU A 47 -12.84 2.43 12.33
N GLU A 48 -12.83 1.87 11.12
CA GLU A 48 -12.12 0.63 10.80
C GLU A 48 -10.64 0.94 10.53
N ARG A 49 -9.73 0.16 11.13
CA ARG A 49 -8.29 0.33 10.98
C ARG A 49 -7.56 -1.00 10.99
N PHE A 50 -6.65 -1.17 10.03
CA PHE A 50 -5.61 -2.19 10.08
C PHE A 50 -4.25 -1.51 10.20
N GLU A 51 -3.41 -1.99 11.12
CA GLU A 51 -2.05 -1.50 11.33
C GLU A 51 -1.10 -2.66 11.60
N THR A 52 0.09 -2.60 11.01
CA THR A 52 1.15 -3.56 11.26
C THR A 52 2.51 -2.90 11.19
N SER A 53 3.51 -3.56 11.76
CA SER A 53 4.91 -3.13 11.76
C SER A 53 5.78 -4.37 11.65
N TYR A 54 6.88 -4.25 10.92
CA TYR A 54 7.79 -5.34 10.64
C TYR A 54 9.18 -4.81 10.39
N GLU A 55 10.17 -5.69 10.51
CA GLU A 55 11.58 -5.36 10.28
C GLU A 55 11.78 -4.82 8.86
N ALA A 56 12.46 -3.68 8.73
CA ALA A 56 12.74 -3.07 7.45
C ALA A 56 13.70 -3.94 6.61
N TRP A 57 13.58 -3.89 5.28
CA TRP A 57 14.37 -4.75 4.39
C TRP A 57 15.90 -4.58 4.54
N TRP A 58 16.34 -3.45 5.10
CA TRP A 58 17.75 -3.15 5.35
C TRP A 58 18.23 -3.44 6.77
N ALA A 59 17.38 -3.89 7.69
CA ALA A 59 17.75 -4.08 9.09
C ALA A 59 18.98 -4.99 9.25
N ASP A 60 19.07 -6.03 8.41
CA ASP A 60 20.16 -7.00 8.40
C ASP A 60 21.28 -6.68 7.39
N ARG A 61 21.27 -5.49 6.77
CA ARG A 61 22.26 -5.11 5.74
C ARG A 61 23.33 -4.18 6.30
N PRO A 62 24.50 -4.70 6.71
CA PRO A 62 25.58 -3.87 7.24
C PRO A 62 26.23 -2.97 6.18
N ASP A 63 25.94 -3.20 4.90
CA ASP A 63 26.43 -2.42 3.76
C ASP A 63 25.48 -1.30 3.34
N PHE A 64 24.30 -1.20 3.95
CA PHE A 64 23.31 -0.16 3.68
C PHE A 64 23.35 0.89 4.81
N ASP A 65 23.58 2.14 4.44
CA ASP A 65 23.53 3.29 5.36
C ASP A 65 22.19 4.00 5.16
N PRO A 66 21.17 3.75 6.00
CA PRO A 66 19.88 4.42 5.86
C PRO A 66 20.07 5.92 6.05
N ASN A 67 19.76 6.69 5.01
CA ASN A 67 19.81 8.15 5.09
C ASN A 67 18.39 8.70 5.14
N PRO A 68 17.89 9.15 6.32
CA PRO A 68 16.55 9.69 6.49
C PRO A 68 16.27 10.92 5.61
N TRP A 69 17.33 11.59 5.12
CA TRP A 69 17.24 12.77 4.26
C TRP A 69 17.30 12.44 2.76
N ALA A 70 17.85 11.28 2.38
CA ALA A 70 17.77 10.76 1.00
C ALA A 70 16.52 9.87 0.80
N ALA A 71 15.99 9.33 1.89
CA ALA A 71 14.71 8.63 2.00
C ALA A 71 13.46 9.48 1.68
N SER A 72 13.62 10.71 1.20
CA SER A 72 12.50 11.45 0.60
C SER A 72 11.87 10.70 -0.57
N GLU A 73 12.59 9.73 -1.15
CA GLU A 73 12.07 8.73 -2.08
C GLU A 73 11.57 7.46 -1.36
N GLU A 74 10.52 7.57 -0.54
CA GLU A 74 9.58 6.45 -0.34
C GLU A 74 9.03 5.92 -1.69
N GLU A 75 9.20 6.69 -2.77
CA GLU A 75 8.93 6.35 -4.18
C GLU A 75 9.81 5.21 -4.74
N GLU A 76 11.07 5.02 -4.32
CA GLU A 76 11.96 4.03 -4.98
C GLU A 76 11.79 2.59 -4.48
N SER A 77 11.31 2.38 -3.25
CA SER A 77 11.21 1.04 -2.65
C SER A 77 9.80 0.59 -2.30
N SER A 78 8.81 1.48 -2.30
CA SER A 78 7.42 1.08 -2.08
C SER A 78 6.94 0.04 -3.10
N MET A 79 7.41 0.08 -4.35
CA MET A 79 7.08 -0.96 -5.35
C MET A 79 7.70 -2.35 -5.07
N TYR A 80 8.75 -2.42 -4.24
CA TYR A 80 9.42 -3.67 -3.89
C TYR A 80 8.89 -4.29 -2.58
N ASP A 81 8.07 -3.54 -1.85
CA ASP A 81 7.36 -4.01 -0.65
C ASP A 81 5.87 -4.23 -0.96
N PHE A 82 5.28 -5.30 -0.44
CA PHE A 82 3.87 -5.59 -0.67
C PHE A 82 2.95 -4.48 -0.14
N PHE A 83 3.21 -3.97 1.06
CA PHE A 83 2.44 -2.88 1.66
C PHE A 83 2.79 -1.53 1.03
N GLY A 84 4.03 -1.37 0.58
CA GLY A 84 4.42 -0.22 -0.24
C GLY A 84 3.65 -0.16 -1.56
N TYR A 85 3.41 -1.31 -2.20
CA TYR A 85 2.65 -1.39 -3.45
C TYR A 85 1.21 -0.91 -3.27
N ILE A 86 0.58 -1.24 -2.14
CA ILE A 86 -0.77 -0.74 -1.80
C ILE A 86 -0.78 0.78 -1.69
N ARG A 87 0.23 1.40 -1.04
CA ARG A 87 0.36 2.87 -0.99
C ARG A 87 0.57 3.46 -2.39
N MET A 88 1.41 2.84 -3.22
CA MET A 88 1.66 3.30 -4.58
C MET A 88 0.36 3.32 -5.40
N LEU A 89 -0.43 2.25 -5.34
CA LEU A 89 -1.74 2.19 -6.00
C LEU A 89 -2.69 3.27 -5.49
N TRP A 90 -2.75 3.47 -4.17
CA TRP A 90 -3.58 4.50 -3.55
C TRP A 90 -3.21 5.92 -4.02
N GLN A 91 -1.91 6.22 -4.15
CA GLN A 91 -1.43 7.54 -4.55
C GLN A 91 -1.67 7.89 -6.02
N HIS A 92 -1.81 6.90 -6.90
CA HIS A 92 -2.04 7.13 -8.33
C HIS A 92 -3.47 6.77 -8.75
N GLU A 93 -4.46 7.30 -8.02
CA GLU A 93 -5.88 7.18 -8.37
C GLU A 93 -6.17 7.58 -9.83
N ALA A 94 -5.40 8.50 -10.42
CA ALA A 94 -5.51 8.88 -11.82
C ALA A 94 -5.30 7.71 -12.81
N ASP A 95 -4.60 6.65 -12.40
CA ASP A 95 -4.33 5.45 -13.21
C ASP A 95 -5.31 4.30 -12.92
N LYS A 96 -6.29 4.51 -12.02
CA LYS A 96 -7.28 3.51 -11.55
C LYS A 96 -7.94 2.76 -12.70
N ASP A 97 -8.53 3.48 -13.66
CA ASP A 97 -9.27 2.88 -14.77
C ASP A 97 -8.36 1.98 -15.62
N ASN A 98 -7.13 2.43 -15.87
CA ASN A 98 -6.15 1.65 -16.63
C ASN A 98 -5.73 0.36 -15.89
N TRP A 99 -5.60 0.40 -14.56
CA TRP A 99 -5.34 -0.81 -13.78
C TRP A 99 -6.52 -1.79 -13.78
N ILE A 100 -7.74 -1.27 -13.62
CA ILE A 100 -8.97 -2.08 -13.69
C ILE A 100 -9.07 -2.78 -15.04
N ASP A 101 -8.88 -2.03 -16.14
CA ASP A 101 -8.90 -2.58 -17.51
C ASP A 101 -7.84 -3.67 -17.70
N MET A 102 -6.59 -3.38 -17.30
CA MET A 102 -5.47 -4.30 -17.46
C MET A 102 -5.67 -5.59 -16.68
N TRP A 103 -6.10 -5.51 -15.41
CA TRP A 103 -6.30 -6.70 -14.58
C TRP A 103 -7.52 -7.49 -15.01
N SER A 104 -8.62 -6.82 -15.36
CA SER A 104 -9.85 -7.47 -15.83
C SER A 104 -9.65 -8.24 -17.12
N ALA A 105 -8.80 -7.73 -18.03
CA ALA A 105 -8.43 -8.45 -19.26
C ALA A 105 -7.74 -9.80 -19.00
N ASN A 106 -7.10 -9.96 -17.82
CA ASN A 106 -6.39 -11.17 -17.42
C ASN A 106 -7.24 -12.12 -16.55
N LEU A 107 -8.46 -11.73 -16.14
CA LEU A 107 -9.37 -12.60 -15.38
C LEU A 107 -10.09 -13.65 -16.23
N THR A 108 -10.04 -13.54 -17.55
CA THR A 108 -10.73 -14.43 -18.51
C THR A 108 -9.80 -15.38 -19.28
N ALA A 109 -8.52 -15.47 -18.89
CA ALA A 109 -7.52 -16.37 -19.47
C ALA A 109 -7.54 -17.79 -18.89
#